data_AF-A0A974ZZH5-F1
#
_entry.id   AF-A0A974ZZH5-F1
#
_cell.length_a   1.000
_cell.length_b   1.000
_cell.length_c   1.000
_cell.angle_alpha   90.00
_cell.angle_beta   90.00
_cell.angle_gamma   90.00
#
_symmetry.space_group_name_H-M   'P 1'
#
loop_
_entity.id
_entity.type
_entity.pdbx_description
1 polymer ?
#
loop_
_entity_poly.entity_id
_entity_poly.type
_entity_poly.pdbx_seq_one_letter_code
_entity_poly.pdbx_strand_id
1 'polypeptide(L)'
;MKKLIISLFSILILFTYSSCDDEEENTVATEIVVPENFTVDIPSSISTDANGGLTGRTEGDGDGIIEGNEIYQAVPFFIFIGEESARIIELIFPIAAALEQQNVQTLIYTSDDDGRDKEVTINRNVTRGGKEYAYELTTFDVLDNAQALQMLWNTEPIEGIAIISPYQIDHTDDSEPDALLRIDYSEDDPDYEATMTVYISGIDPEVDGLDNLKLWAGRNGNVVDVVGNSNHPGFVLFDANFTGGRNYAFVGRGDETTDIGVINLALPPSNVTTNNILTEYSVYNVLFGEIDAVAGGFFTPEEIDDILAEANSPAYFNDVQGFITSGLDNQPAGFSNEFIDLSNLTPFVPNDIRTLEVQFIIN
;
A
#
# COMPACT_ATOMS: atom_id res chain seq x y z
N MET A 1 1.40 12.55 -1.83
CA MET A 1 0.48 11.51 -2.40
C MET A 1 -0.82 11.98 -3.08
N LYS A 2 -1.71 12.80 -2.49
CA LYS A 2 -2.94 13.25 -3.23
C LYS A 2 -2.63 13.96 -4.55
N LYS A 3 -1.52 14.70 -4.64
CA LYS A 3 -1.02 15.28 -5.89
C LYS A 3 -0.36 14.24 -6.80
N LEU A 4 0.40 13.29 -6.25
CA LEU A 4 1.00 12.15 -6.96
C LEU A 4 -0.04 11.29 -7.70
N ILE A 5 -1.16 10.95 -7.03
CA ILE A 5 -2.28 10.19 -7.60
C ILE A 5 -3.02 11.03 -8.66
N ILE A 6 -3.12 12.34 -8.47
CA ILE A 6 -3.77 13.25 -9.44
C ILE A 6 -2.86 13.53 -10.65
N SER A 7 -1.53 13.57 -10.50
CA SER A 7 -0.58 13.79 -11.60
C SER A 7 -0.51 12.59 -12.54
N LEU A 8 -0.51 11.37 -11.98
CA LEU A 8 -0.46 10.14 -12.79
C LEU A 8 -1.69 9.92 -13.68
N PHE A 9 -2.83 10.53 -13.37
CA PHE A 9 -4.07 10.44 -14.15
C PHE A 9 -4.04 11.24 -15.47
N SER A 10 -2.98 12.03 -15.72
CA SER A 10 -2.79 12.79 -16.96
C SER A 10 -2.29 11.95 -18.15
N ILE A 11 -1.84 10.71 -17.93
CA ILE A 11 -1.39 9.79 -18.99
C ILE A 11 -2.60 9.11 -19.67
N LEU A 12 -3.58 9.90 -20.11
CA LEU A 12 -4.60 9.44 -21.06
C LEU A 12 -4.26 10.04 -22.43
N ILE A 13 -3.27 9.44 -23.10
CA ILE A 13 -2.94 9.77 -24.48
C ILE A 13 -4.18 9.47 -25.34
N LEU A 14 -4.80 10.55 -25.83
CA LEU A 14 -5.77 10.54 -26.90
C LEU A 14 -5.12 9.97 -28.16
N PHE A 15 -5.17 8.66 -28.34
CA PHE A 15 -4.94 8.01 -29.62
C PHE A 15 -6.07 8.41 -30.57
N THR A 16 -5.95 9.58 -31.18
CA THR A 16 -6.76 9.94 -32.34
C THR A 16 -6.25 9.14 -33.54
N TYR A 17 -7.04 8.15 -33.93
CA TYR A 17 -6.86 7.37 -35.14
C TYR A 17 -6.73 8.28 -36.37
N SER A 18 -5.54 8.34 -36.97
CA SER A 18 -5.40 8.58 -38.41
C SER A 18 -5.07 7.25 -39.06
N SER A 19 -6.12 6.59 -39.55
CA SER A 19 -5.98 5.46 -40.48
C SER A 19 -5.38 5.98 -41.79
N CYS A 20 -4.24 5.42 -42.17
CA CYS A 20 -3.80 5.31 -43.56
C CYS A 20 -3.76 3.81 -43.89
N ASP A 21 -4.80 3.35 -44.60
CA ASP A 21 -4.87 2.10 -45.38
C ASP A 21 -3.60 1.94 -46.27
N ASP A 22 -3.07 0.77 -46.63
CA ASP A 22 -3.38 -0.66 -46.47
C ASP A 22 -2.04 -1.39 -46.72
N GLU A 23 -1.63 -2.35 -45.90
CA GLU A 23 -0.95 -3.58 -46.37
C GLU A 23 -1.30 -4.72 -45.41
N GLU A 24 -2.10 -5.68 -45.90
CA GLU A 24 -2.39 -6.94 -45.20
C GLU A 24 -1.11 -7.79 -45.11
N GLU A 25 -0.35 -7.62 -44.02
CA GLU A 25 0.62 -8.62 -43.61
C GLU A 25 -0.06 -9.61 -42.65
N ASN A 26 -0.22 -10.86 -43.11
CA ASN A 26 -0.63 -11.99 -42.27
C ASN A 26 0.48 -12.29 -41.25
N THR A 27 0.60 -11.45 -40.22
CA THR A 27 1.26 -11.84 -38.98
C THR A 27 0.21 -12.53 -38.13
N VAL A 28 0.40 -13.83 -37.88
CA VAL A 28 -0.29 -14.49 -36.77
C VAL A 28 0.17 -13.75 -35.52
N ALA A 29 -0.63 -12.78 -35.07
CA ALA A 29 -0.39 -12.10 -33.82
C ALA A 29 -0.44 -13.18 -32.74
N THR A 30 0.72 -13.55 -32.19
CA THR A 30 0.76 -14.15 -30.86
C THR A 30 0.18 -13.08 -29.95
N GLU A 31 -1.10 -13.24 -29.64
CA GLU A 31 -1.85 -12.40 -28.71
C GLU A 31 -1.06 -12.40 -27.41
N ILE A 32 -0.52 -11.24 -27.05
CA ILE A 32 0.12 -11.11 -25.75
C ILE A 32 -1.00 -11.25 -24.71
N VAL A 33 -0.85 -12.16 -23.76
CA VAL A 33 -1.76 -12.24 -22.63
C VAL A 33 -1.27 -11.21 -21.63
N VAL A 34 -1.98 -10.08 -21.55
CA VAL A 34 -1.76 -9.09 -20.52
C VAL A 34 -2.69 -9.42 -19.36
N PRO A 35 -2.21 -9.42 -18.10
CA PRO A 35 -3.09 -9.57 -16.94
C PRO A 35 -4.21 -8.54 -16.97
N GLU A 36 -5.46 -9.00 -16.80
CA GLU A 36 -6.62 -8.10 -16.65
C GLU A 36 -6.61 -7.40 -15.30
N ASN A 37 -6.07 -8.07 -14.27
CA ASN A 37 -5.93 -7.55 -12.93
C ASN A 37 -4.48 -7.74 -12.46
N PHE A 38 -4.02 -6.80 -11.65
CA PHE A 38 -2.73 -6.83 -10.98
C PHE A 38 -2.81 -6.29 -9.55
N THR A 39 -4.03 -6.26 -9.05
CA THR A 39 -4.41 -5.75 -7.74
C THR A 39 -5.35 -6.74 -7.06
N VAL A 40 -5.41 -6.63 -5.74
CA VAL A 40 -6.47 -7.22 -4.93
C VAL A 40 -7.30 -6.05 -4.43
N ASP A 41 -8.57 -5.97 -4.86
CA ASP A 41 -9.52 -5.01 -4.33
C ASP A 41 -9.76 -5.28 -2.85
N ILE A 42 -9.81 -4.22 -2.04
CA ILE A 42 -9.99 -4.31 -0.59
C ILE A 42 -11.32 -3.64 -0.21
N PRO A 43 -12.18 -4.24 0.63
CA PRO A 43 -13.45 -3.65 1.02
C PRO A 43 -13.31 -2.23 1.59
N SER A 44 -14.25 -1.36 1.21
CA SER A 44 -14.20 0.08 1.53
C SER A 44 -14.29 0.36 3.03
N SER A 45 -14.88 -0.57 3.79
CA SER A 45 -14.87 -0.57 5.25
C SER A 45 -13.48 -0.53 5.87
N ILE A 46 -12.45 -1.06 5.21
CA ILE A 46 -11.06 -1.03 5.71
C ILE A 46 -10.07 -0.43 4.71
N SER A 47 -10.54 0.06 3.55
CA SER A 47 -9.74 0.79 2.58
C SER A 47 -10.46 2.06 2.16
N THR A 48 -10.10 3.20 2.76
CA THR A 48 -10.78 4.47 2.50
C THR A 48 -9.89 5.69 2.75
N ASP A 49 -10.15 6.76 1.99
CA ASP A 49 -9.52 8.07 2.17
C ASP A 49 -10.34 9.05 3.04
N ALA A 50 -11.52 8.65 3.49
CA ALA A 50 -12.53 9.55 4.07
C ALA A 50 -12.07 10.25 5.37
N ASN A 51 -11.30 9.56 6.21
CA ASN A 51 -10.89 10.04 7.53
C ASN A 51 -9.36 9.92 7.75
N GLY A 52 -8.60 9.74 6.68
CA GLY A 52 -7.19 9.37 6.73
C GLY A 52 -6.20 10.53 6.67
N GLY A 53 -5.03 10.33 7.29
CA GLY A 53 -3.86 11.19 7.16
C GLY A 53 -2.57 10.40 7.32
N LEU A 54 -1.49 10.85 6.68
CA LEU A 54 -0.18 10.18 6.72
C LEU A 54 0.49 10.28 8.09
N THR A 55 0.04 11.23 8.92
CA THR A 55 0.55 11.53 10.25
C THR A 55 0.12 10.53 11.33
N GLY A 56 -0.58 9.43 10.97
CA GLY A 56 -0.96 8.37 11.91
C GLY A 56 -2.12 8.69 12.85
N ARG A 57 -2.73 9.88 12.79
CA ARG A 57 -3.85 10.28 13.65
C ARG A 57 -4.82 11.18 12.90
N THR A 58 -6.11 11.04 13.20
CA THR A 58 -7.16 11.99 12.76
C THR A 58 -7.10 13.31 13.54
N GLU A 59 -7.72 14.38 13.03
CA GLU A 59 -7.94 15.58 13.87
C GLU A 59 -8.87 15.19 15.02
N GLY A 60 -8.36 15.21 16.26
CA GLY A 60 -9.16 14.93 17.44
C GLY A 60 -10.20 16.01 17.71
N ASP A 61 -10.97 15.86 18.79
CA ASP A 61 -12.03 16.81 19.17
C ASP A 61 -11.48 18.18 19.66
N GLY A 62 -10.16 18.29 19.75
CA GLY A 62 -9.44 19.50 20.16
C GLY A 62 -9.27 19.65 21.67
N ASP A 63 -9.57 18.62 22.45
CA ASP A 63 -9.39 18.60 23.91
C ASP A 63 -7.93 18.32 24.35
N GLY A 64 -7.10 17.83 23.42
CA GLY A 64 -5.68 17.53 23.63
C GLY A 64 -5.39 16.13 24.17
N ILE A 65 -6.40 15.27 24.27
CA ILE A 65 -6.31 13.86 24.66
C ILE A 65 -6.30 13.02 23.38
N ILE A 66 -5.40 12.04 23.30
CA ILE A 66 -5.36 11.09 22.17
C ILE A 66 -6.18 9.88 22.57
N GLU A 67 -7.20 9.59 21.78
CA GLU A 67 -8.10 8.44 22.00
C GLU A 67 -7.74 7.26 21.08
N GLY A 68 -8.14 6.05 21.47
CA GLY A 68 -7.83 4.83 20.71
C GLY A 68 -8.47 4.79 19.31
N ASN A 69 -9.68 5.32 19.18
CA ASN A 69 -10.39 5.44 17.91
C ASN A 69 -9.64 6.31 16.88
N GLU A 70 -8.98 7.39 17.30
CA GLU A 70 -8.19 8.29 16.44
C GLU A 70 -6.99 7.57 15.82
N ILE A 71 -6.42 6.62 16.56
CA ILE A 71 -5.31 5.78 16.10
C ILE A 71 -5.83 4.71 15.13
N TYR A 72 -6.92 4.02 15.47
CA TYR A 72 -7.49 2.98 14.62
C TYR A 72 -7.99 3.52 13.27
N GLN A 73 -8.55 4.74 13.25
CA GLN A 73 -9.05 5.40 12.04
C GLN A 73 -7.96 5.75 11.03
N ALA A 74 -6.68 5.77 11.42
CA ALA A 74 -5.58 5.98 10.48
C ALA A 74 -5.28 4.73 9.62
N VAL A 75 -5.59 3.52 10.11
CA VAL A 75 -5.20 2.27 9.42
C VAL A 75 -5.87 2.11 8.06
N PRO A 76 -7.19 2.35 7.90
CA PRO A 76 -7.83 2.25 6.59
C PRO A 76 -7.21 3.13 5.51
N PHE A 77 -6.57 4.24 5.91
CA PHE A 77 -5.87 5.11 4.97
C PHE A 77 -4.54 4.52 4.48
N PHE A 78 -3.79 3.85 5.36
CA PHE A 78 -2.58 3.15 4.95
C PHE A 78 -2.89 1.98 4.01
N ILE A 79 -4.00 1.28 4.26
CA ILE A 79 -4.52 0.24 3.37
C ILE A 79 -4.90 0.85 2.01
N PHE A 80 -5.66 1.95 2.02
CA PHE A 80 -6.04 2.69 0.81
C PHE A 80 -4.84 3.12 -0.04
N ILE A 81 -3.80 3.68 0.59
CA ILE A 81 -2.57 4.05 -0.12
C ILE A 81 -1.93 2.83 -0.80
N GLY A 82 -1.87 1.70 -0.10
CA GLY A 82 -1.35 0.46 -0.67
C GLY A 82 -2.18 -0.01 -1.86
N GLU A 83 -3.50 -0.06 -1.73
CA GLU A 83 -4.42 -0.46 -2.81
C GLU A 83 -4.30 0.46 -4.03
N GLU A 84 -4.42 1.78 -3.86
CA GLU A 84 -4.36 2.72 -4.98
C GLU A 84 -2.99 2.75 -5.67
N SER A 85 -1.91 2.53 -4.90
CA SER A 85 -0.56 2.39 -5.46
C SER A 85 -0.47 1.23 -6.45
N ALA A 86 -1.23 0.16 -6.22
CA ALA A 86 -1.25 -0.98 -7.11
C ALA A 86 -2.17 -0.75 -8.32
N ARG A 87 -3.30 -0.06 -8.14
CA ARG A 87 -4.23 0.30 -9.23
C ARG A 87 -3.58 1.19 -10.31
N ILE A 88 -2.61 2.02 -9.92
CA ILE A 88 -1.77 2.80 -10.84
C ILE A 88 -1.09 1.91 -11.90
N ILE A 89 -0.62 0.73 -11.51
CA ILE A 89 0.13 -0.16 -12.43
C ILE A 89 -0.78 -0.74 -13.50
N GLU A 90 -2.06 -0.97 -13.18
CA GLU A 90 -3.03 -1.51 -14.14
C GLU A 90 -3.26 -0.57 -15.34
N LEU A 91 -3.08 0.75 -15.14
CA LEU A 91 -3.17 1.75 -16.20
C LEU A 91 -2.07 1.61 -17.26
N ILE A 92 -1.00 0.86 -16.97
CA ILE A 92 0.17 0.72 -17.85
C ILE A 92 0.03 -0.48 -18.79
N PHE A 93 -0.70 -1.51 -18.38
CA PHE A 93 -0.89 -2.73 -19.17
C PHE A 93 -1.46 -2.51 -20.59
N PRO A 94 -2.40 -1.58 -20.82
CA PRO A 94 -2.84 -1.24 -22.18
C PRO A 94 -1.71 -0.74 -23.09
N ILE A 95 -0.69 -0.07 -22.54
CA ILE A 95 0.49 0.37 -23.32
C ILE A 95 1.31 -0.84 -23.75
N ALA A 96 1.57 -1.79 -22.83
CA ALA A 96 2.28 -3.03 -23.16
C ALA A 96 1.53 -3.84 -24.23
N ALA A 97 0.20 -3.96 -24.11
CA ALA A 97 -0.65 -4.61 -25.09
C ALA A 97 -0.54 -3.95 -26.48
N ALA A 98 -0.60 -2.62 -26.53
CA ALA A 98 -0.52 -1.87 -27.77
C ALA A 98 0.83 -2.00 -28.46
N LEU A 99 1.95 -1.89 -27.71
CA LEU A 99 3.30 -2.05 -28.26
C LEU A 99 3.47 -3.43 -28.91
N GLU A 100 2.98 -4.47 -28.26
CA GLU A 100 3.08 -5.85 -28.75
C GLU A 100 2.17 -6.11 -29.95
N GLN A 101 0.94 -5.59 -29.92
CA GLN A 101 0.02 -5.68 -31.07
C GLN A 101 0.59 -5.00 -32.31
N GLN A 102 1.31 -3.90 -32.14
CA GLN A 102 1.96 -3.15 -33.23
C GLN A 102 3.35 -3.68 -33.57
N ASN A 103 3.84 -4.70 -32.87
CA ASN A 103 5.20 -5.24 -32.98
C ASN A 103 6.29 -4.15 -32.83
N VAL A 104 6.04 -3.18 -31.95
CA VAL A 104 6.96 -2.10 -31.60
C VAL A 104 7.70 -2.50 -30.32
N GLN A 105 9.00 -2.77 -30.46
CA GLN A 105 9.82 -3.13 -29.31
C GLN A 105 10.17 -1.93 -28.42
N THR A 106 10.42 -0.77 -29.04
CA THR A 106 10.84 0.45 -28.35
C THR A 106 10.06 1.65 -28.89
N LEU A 107 9.54 2.46 -27.99
CA LEU A 107 8.85 3.73 -28.27
C LEU A 107 9.55 4.84 -27.48
N ILE A 108 9.82 5.97 -28.13
CA ILE A 108 10.25 7.19 -27.45
C ILE A 108 9.15 8.24 -27.64
N TYR A 109 8.70 8.83 -26.54
CA TYR A 109 7.75 9.94 -26.54
C TYR A 109 8.21 11.05 -25.61
N THR A 110 7.84 12.29 -25.90
CA THR A 110 8.03 13.40 -24.97
C THR A 110 6.82 13.44 -24.02
N SER A 111 7.07 13.36 -22.72
CA SER A 111 6.02 13.44 -21.70
C SER A 111 5.38 14.83 -21.71
N ASP A 112 4.04 14.87 -21.68
CA ASP A 112 3.30 16.13 -21.58
C ASP A 112 3.38 16.73 -20.16
N ASP A 113 3.72 15.92 -19.15
CA ASP A 113 3.78 16.33 -17.75
C ASP A 113 5.07 17.11 -17.44
N ASP A 114 6.24 16.60 -17.86
CA ASP A 114 7.55 17.21 -17.57
C ASP A 114 8.32 17.68 -18.81
N GLY A 115 7.80 17.44 -20.03
CA GLY A 115 8.44 17.82 -21.28
C GLY A 115 9.71 17.03 -21.61
N ARG A 116 9.98 15.91 -20.92
CA ARG A 116 11.18 15.09 -21.10
C ARG A 116 10.87 13.86 -21.93
N ASP A 117 11.86 13.40 -22.68
CA ASP A 117 11.73 12.18 -23.47
C ASP A 117 11.78 10.95 -22.56
N LYS A 118 10.82 10.05 -22.76
CA LYS A 118 10.69 8.76 -22.08
C LYS A 118 10.83 7.66 -23.12
N GLU A 119 11.74 6.71 -22.85
CA GLU A 119 11.94 5.52 -23.66
C GLU A 119 11.25 4.33 -23.02
N VAL A 120 10.25 3.77 -23.69
CA VAL A 120 9.53 2.56 -23.28
C VAL A 120 10.00 1.39 -24.14
N THR A 121 10.42 0.30 -23.50
CA THR A 121 10.87 -0.91 -24.18
C THR A 121 10.14 -2.14 -23.63
N ILE A 122 9.71 -3.03 -24.53
CA ILE A 122 9.16 -4.34 -24.19
C ILE A 122 10.11 -5.46 -24.63
N ASN A 123 10.39 -6.39 -23.72
CA ASN A 123 11.24 -7.55 -23.94
C ASN A 123 10.48 -8.84 -23.63
N ARG A 124 10.86 -9.94 -24.27
CA ARG A 124 10.28 -11.27 -24.06
C ARG A 124 11.32 -12.23 -23.50
N ASN A 125 10.88 -13.22 -22.72
CA ASN A 125 11.69 -14.30 -22.16
C ASN A 125 12.95 -13.76 -21.45
N VAL A 126 12.75 -12.85 -20.52
CA VAL A 126 13.86 -12.25 -19.76
C VAL A 126 14.12 -13.05 -18.49
N THR A 127 15.34 -12.94 -17.98
CA THR A 127 15.69 -13.38 -16.64
C THR A 127 16.03 -12.15 -15.82
N ARG A 128 15.44 -12.01 -14.63
CA ARG A 128 15.69 -10.91 -13.69
C ARG A 128 15.72 -11.45 -12.26
N GLY A 129 16.72 -11.06 -11.47
CA GLY A 129 16.86 -11.55 -10.09
C GLY A 129 16.90 -13.09 -9.99
N GLY A 130 17.31 -13.79 -11.05
CA GLY A 130 17.30 -15.25 -11.13
C GLY A 130 15.94 -15.92 -11.42
N LYS A 131 14.86 -15.17 -11.66
CA LYS A 131 13.54 -15.69 -12.11
C LYS A 131 13.34 -15.41 -13.61
N GLU A 132 12.73 -16.36 -14.31
CA GLU A 132 12.32 -16.18 -15.71
C GLU A 132 10.94 -15.51 -15.76
N TYR A 133 10.81 -14.54 -16.65
CA TYR A 133 9.55 -13.84 -16.94
C TYR A 133 9.25 -13.90 -18.43
N ALA A 134 7.99 -14.13 -18.77
CA ALA A 134 7.52 -14.13 -20.15
C ALA A 134 7.73 -12.76 -20.79
N TYR A 135 7.48 -11.69 -20.04
CA TYR A 135 7.55 -10.32 -20.53
C TYR A 135 8.20 -9.37 -19.53
N GLU A 136 8.83 -8.33 -20.06
CA GLU A 136 9.31 -7.16 -19.32
C GLU A 136 8.94 -5.89 -20.07
N LEU A 137 8.36 -4.91 -19.37
CA LEU A 137 8.22 -3.53 -19.84
C LEU A 137 9.12 -2.64 -18.98
N THR A 138 9.94 -1.81 -19.61
CA THR A 138 10.75 -0.80 -18.90
C THR A 138 10.53 0.58 -19.48
N THR A 139 10.52 1.59 -18.61
CA THR A 139 10.54 3.00 -19.03
C THR A 139 11.78 3.68 -18.46
N PHE A 140 12.47 4.48 -19.27
CA PHE A 140 13.62 5.30 -18.86
C PHE A 140 13.37 6.77 -19.15
N ASP A 141 13.76 7.65 -18.23
CA ASP A 141 14.00 9.05 -18.57
C ASP A 141 15.27 9.15 -19.41
N VAL A 142 15.16 9.62 -20.64
CA VAL A 142 16.26 9.63 -21.61
C VAL A 142 17.38 10.59 -21.20
N LEU A 143 17.01 11.72 -20.57
CA LEU A 143 17.97 12.76 -20.22
C LEU A 143 18.82 12.35 -19.00
N ASP A 144 18.22 11.74 -17.99
CA ASP A 144 18.94 11.27 -16.79
C ASP A 144 19.48 9.85 -16.93
N ASN A 145 19.05 9.12 -17.98
CA ASN A 145 19.35 7.71 -18.18
C ASN A 145 19.01 6.89 -16.91
N ALA A 146 17.86 7.21 -16.32
CA ALA A 146 17.37 6.63 -15.08
C ALA A 146 16.07 5.88 -15.33
N GLN A 147 15.92 4.72 -14.70
CA GLN A 147 14.75 3.89 -14.88
C GLN A 147 13.57 4.48 -14.10
N ALA A 148 12.45 4.65 -14.79
CA ALA A 148 11.20 5.17 -14.25
C ALA A 148 10.20 4.06 -13.93
N LEU A 149 10.23 2.98 -14.72
CA LEU A 149 9.32 1.84 -14.57
C LEU A 149 10.02 0.52 -14.90
N GLN A 150 9.67 -0.53 -14.17
CA GLN A 150 9.87 -1.92 -14.55
C GLN A 150 8.60 -2.70 -14.30
N MET A 151 8.12 -3.46 -15.27
CA MET A 151 7.07 -4.46 -15.06
C MET A 151 7.57 -5.79 -15.62
N LEU A 152 7.38 -6.85 -14.87
CA LEU A 152 7.79 -8.21 -15.18
C LEU A 152 6.59 -9.11 -14.93
N TRP A 153 6.19 -9.94 -15.89
CA TRP A 153 5.05 -10.83 -15.66
C TRP A 153 5.10 -12.15 -16.45
N ASN A 154 4.40 -13.13 -15.87
CA ASN A 154 4.00 -14.40 -16.46
C ASN A 154 2.47 -14.41 -16.62
N THR A 155 1.97 -15.31 -17.44
CA THR A 155 0.56 -15.33 -17.84
C THR A 155 -0.18 -16.60 -17.43
N GLU A 156 0.55 -17.66 -17.07
CA GLU A 156 -0.02 -18.94 -16.63
C GLU A 156 0.88 -19.59 -15.56
N PRO A 157 0.57 -19.45 -14.27
CA PRO A 157 -0.42 -18.51 -13.68
C PRO A 157 0.01 -17.05 -13.85
N ILE A 158 -0.91 -16.11 -13.62
CA ILE A 158 -0.56 -14.69 -13.59
C ILE A 158 0.29 -14.43 -12.35
N GLU A 159 1.51 -14.00 -12.59
CA GLU A 159 2.45 -13.55 -11.57
C GLU A 159 3.22 -12.37 -12.12
N GLY A 160 3.45 -11.34 -11.31
CA GLY A 160 4.33 -10.28 -11.75
C GLY A 160 4.85 -9.39 -10.66
N ILE A 161 5.79 -8.54 -11.07
CA ILE A 161 6.37 -7.48 -10.27
C ILE A 161 6.31 -6.20 -11.08
N ALA A 162 5.84 -5.12 -10.46
CA ALA A 162 5.95 -3.77 -10.99
C ALA A 162 6.74 -2.90 -10.02
N ILE A 163 7.63 -2.05 -10.54
CA ILE A 163 8.44 -1.11 -9.78
C ILE A 163 8.38 0.23 -10.49
N ILE A 164 8.08 1.30 -9.76
CA ILE A 164 7.87 2.63 -10.29
C ILE A 164 8.64 3.65 -9.45
N SER A 165 9.32 4.57 -10.14
CA SER A 165 9.91 5.77 -9.57
C SER A 165 9.08 6.97 -10.05
N PRO A 166 8.18 7.53 -9.23
CA PRO A 166 7.31 8.62 -9.65
C PRO A 166 8.10 9.84 -10.14
N TYR A 167 9.19 10.19 -9.46
CA TYR A 167 10.04 11.32 -9.84
C TYR A 167 10.64 11.18 -11.25
N GLN A 168 11.02 9.97 -11.63
CA GLN A 168 11.57 9.71 -12.96
C GLN A 168 10.50 9.70 -14.05
N ILE A 169 9.22 9.48 -13.69
CA ILE A 169 8.08 9.64 -14.60
C ILE A 169 7.80 11.13 -14.84
N ASP A 170 7.72 11.92 -13.78
CA ASP A 170 7.38 13.34 -13.81
C ASP A 170 8.29 14.14 -12.86
N HIS A 171 9.26 14.85 -13.42
CA HIS A 171 10.19 15.68 -12.65
C HIS A 171 9.56 16.96 -12.09
N THR A 172 8.32 17.28 -12.46
CA THR A 172 7.62 18.44 -11.91
C THR A 172 7.02 18.17 -10.53
N ASP A 173 6.81 16.89 -10.18
CA ASP A 173 6.48 16.45 -8.82
C ASP A 173 7.77 16.04 -8.09
N ASP A 174 8.47 17.04 -7.55
CA ASP A 174 9.75 16.90 -6.86
C ASP A 174 9.62 16.71 -5.34
N SER A 175 8.41 16.42 -4.86
CA SER A 175 8.14 16.28 -3.43
C SER A 175 8.85 15.07 -2.82
N GLU A 176 8.94 13.97 -3.57
CA GLU A 176 9.45 12.68 -3.09
C GLU A 176 10.43 12.08 -4.13
N PRO A 177 11.61 12.69 -4.33
CA PRO A 177 12.52 12.31 -5.42
C PRO A 177 13.12 10.91 -5.27
N ASP A 178 13.22 10.42 -4.03
CA ASP A 178 13.79 9.13 -3.68
C ASP A 178 12.73 8.02 -3.54
N ALA A 179 11.44 8.35 -3.69
CA ALA A 179 10.37 7.39 -3.50
C ALA A 179 10.35 6.33 -4.60
N LEU A 180 10.20 5.08 -4.17
CA LEU A 180 10.02 3.92 -5.02
C LEU A 180 8.85 3.09 -4.51
N LEU A 181 8.01 2.67 -5.45
CA LEU A 181 6.90 1.77 -5.17
C LEU A 181 7.15 0.45 -5.90
N ARG A 182 6.89 -0.66 -5.23
CA ARG A 182 6.94 -2.00 -5.81
C ARG A 182 5.66 -2.76 -5.48
N ILE A 183 5.12 -3.46 -6.47
CA ILE A 183 3.94 -4.28 -6.36
C ILE A 183 4.30 -5.68 -6.84
N ASP A 184 4.10 -6.67 -5.99
CA ASP A 184 4.19 -8.08 -6.34
C ASP A 184 2.78 -8.65 -6.37
N TYR A 185 2.36 -9.26 -7.48
CA TYR A 185 1.04 -9.86 -7.65
C TYR A 185 1.17 -11.35 -8.03
N SER A 186 0.29 -12.19 -7.53
CA SER A 186 0.27 -13.63 -7.85
C SER A 186 -1.11 -14.26 -7.70
N GLU A 187 -1.52 -15.04 -8.69
CA GLU A 187 -2.64 -16.01 -8.63
C GLU A 187 -2.15 -17.44 -8.28
N ASP A 188 -0.87 -17.62 -7.98
CA ASP A 188 -0.26 -18.91 -7.62
C ASP A 188 -0.11 -19.06 -6.10
N ASP A 189 -1.23 -18.98 -5.38
CA ASP A 189 -1.29 -19.19 -3.94
C ASP A 189 -2.23 -20.35 -3.58
N PRO A 190 -1.86 -21.26 -2.66
CA PRO A 190 -2.70 -22.39 -2.29
C PRO A 190 -3.91 -22.01 -1.41
N ASP A 191 -3.84 -20.89 -0.70
CA ASP A 191 -4.83 -20.46 0.30
C ASP A 191 -5.69 -19.28 -0.20
N TYR A 192 -5.20 -18.55 -1.21
CA TYR A 192 -5.85 -17.37 -1.80
C TYR A 192 -6.00 -17.51 -3.31
N GLU A 193 -7.07 -16.92 -3.86
CA GLU A 193 -7.30 -16.83 -5.30
C GLU A 193 -6.35 -15.84 -5.97
N ALA A 194 -5.98 -14.79 -5.24
CA ALA A 194 -5.00 -13.79 -5.64
C ALA A 194 -4.36 -13.17 -4.40
N THR A 195 -3.08 -12.85 -4.51
CA THR A 195 -2.32 -12.11 -3.50
C THR A 195 -1.63 -10.91 -4.12
N MET A 196 -1.48 -9.86 -3.32
CA MET A 196 -0.80 -8.63 -3.67
C MET A 196 0.09 -8.20 -2.51
N THR A 197 1.34 -7.83 -2.79
CA THR A 197 2.21 -7.16 -1.82
C THR A 197 2.67 -5.83 -2.38
N VAL A 198 2.47 -4.76 -1.64
CA VAL A 198 2.90 -3.40 -1.97
C VAL A 198 4.01 -2.99 -1.02
N TYR A 199 5.04 -2.38 -1.60
CA TYR A 199 6.18 -1.80 -0.92
C TYR A 199 6.28 -0.35 -1.36
N ILE A 200 6.41 0.55 -0.40
CA ILE A 200 6.68 1.97 -0.65
C ILE A 200 7.87 2.33 0.24
N SER A 201 8.92 2.87 -0.35
CA SER A 201 10.12 3.27 0.38
C SER A 201 10.66 4.60 -0.12
N GLY A 202 11.41 5.30 0.74
CA GLY A 202 12.10 6.53 0.36
C GLY A 202 11.21 7.76 0.37
N ILE A 203 10.10 7.74 1.13
CA ILE A 203 9.31 8.94 1.41
C ILE A 203 10.07 9.78 2.43
N ASP A 204 10.05 11.11 2.28
CA ASP A 204 10.61 12.05 3.24
C ASP A 204 9.71 12.13 4.51
N PRO A 205 10.16 11.60 5.65
CA PRO A 205 9.37 11.63 6.87
C PRO A 205 9.22 13.04 7.45
N GLU A 206 10.02 14.03 7.04
CA GLU A 206 9.84 15.42 7.48
C GLU A 206 8.61 16.08 6.83
N VAL A 207 8.22 15.61 5.64
CA VAL A 207 7.08 16.14 4.88
C VAL A 207 5.81 15.35 5.17
N ASP A 208 5.89 14.03 5.02
CA ASP A 208 4.71 13.15 5.01
C ASP A 208 4.57 12.32 6.31
N GLY A 209 5.54 12.39 7.22
CA GLY A 209 5.46 11.76 8.56
C GLY A 209 5.78 10.27 8.60
N LEU A 210 5.84 9.60 7.44
CA LEU A 210 6.29 8.22 7.27
C LEU A 210 7.43 8.15 6.25
N ASP A 211 8.27 7.12 6.34
CA ASP A 211 9.33 6.89 5.35
C ASP A 211 9.11 5.63 4.48
N ASN A 212 8.42 4.64 5.04
CA ASN A 212 8.24 3.33 4.44
C ASN A 212 6.87 2.73 4.80
N LEU A 213 6.28 2.01 3.85
CA LEU A 213 5.05 1.25 4.02
C LEU A 213 5.15 -0.10 3.31
N LYS A 214 4.69 -1.16 3.96
CA LYS A 214 4.48 -2.46 3.33
C LYS A 214 3.07 -2.95 3.64
N LEU A 215 2.37 -3.38 2.61
CA LEU A 215 1.03 -3.97 2.69
C LEU A 215 1.03 -5.31 1.95
N TRP A 216 0.36 -6.31 2.49
CA TRP A 216 -0.02 -7.53 1.79
C TRP A 216 -1.54 -7.70 1.89
N ALA A 217 -2.15 -8.16 0.81
CA ALA A 217 -3.56 -8.50 0.73
C ALA A 217 -3.72 -9.86 0.05
N GLY A 218 -4.61 -10.70 0.57
CA GLY A 218 -4.97 -11.99 -0.01
C GLY A 218 -6.47 -12.14 -0.10
N ARG A 219 -7.00 -12.42 -1.31
CA ARG A 219 -8.44 -12.63 -1.55
C ARG A 219 -8.78 -14.11 -1.59
N ASN A 220 -9.84 -14.49 -0.87
CA ASN A 220 -10.43 -15.82 -0.94
C ASN A 220 -11.96 -15.68 -0.97
N GLY A 221 -12.57 -15.83 -2.15
CA GLY A 221 -13.96 -15.46 -2.37
C GLY A 221 -14.20 -13.98 -2.05
N ASN A 222 -15.15 -13.71 -1.17
CA ASN A 222 -15.53 -12.34 -0.78
C ASN A 222 -14.76 -11.82 0.45
N VAL A 223 -13.79 -12.59 0.95
CA VAL A 223 -13.00 -12.24 2.14
C VAL A 223 -11.61 -11.82 1.69
N VAL A 224 -11.15 -10.68 2.21
CA VAL A 224 -9.81 -10.17 1.96
C VAL A 224 -9.08 -10.04 3.28
N ASP A 225 -8.00 -10.79 3.44
CA ASP A 225 -7.07 -10.65 4.57
C ASP A 225 -6.03 -9.59 4.21
N VAL A 226 -5.68 -8.75 5.19
CA VAL A 226 -4.66 -7.72 5.03
C VAL A 226 -3.62 -7.80 6.14
N VAL A 227 -2.36 -7.55 5.78
CA VAL A 227 -1.24 -7.48 6.71
C VAL A 227 -0.45 -6.24 6.32
N GLY A 228 -0.17 -5.35 7.26
CA GLY A 228 0.53 -4.11 6.93
C GLY A 228 1.40 -3.58 8.04
N ASN A 229 2.32 -2.73 7.65
CA ASN A 229 3.16 -1.98 8.56
C ASN A 229 3.69 -0.71 7.86
N SER A 230 3.51 0.45 8.51
CA SER A 230 4.14 1.72 8.11
C SER A 230 5.06 2.23 9.20
N ASN A 231 6.22 2.78 8.81
CA ASN A 231 7.21 3.33 9.73
C ASN A 231 7.14 4.86 9.79
N HIS A 232 7.07 5.39 11.00
CA HIS A 232 6.95 6.82 11.29
C HIS A 232 8.08 7.26 12.22
N PRO A 233 9.25 7.65 11.67
CA PRO A 233 10.44 7.96 12.47
C PRO A 233 10.24 9.11 13.47
N GLY A 234 9.44 10.10 13.10
CA GLY A 234 9.20 11.32 13.89
C GLY A 234 7.93 11.30 14.72
N PHE A 235 7.17 10.19 14.71
CA PHE A 235 5.86 10.16 15.36
C PHE A 235 5.98 10.04 16.88
N VAL A 236 5.34 11.00 17.56
CA VAL A 236 5.29 11.11 19.02
C VAL A 236 3.82 11.19 19.43
N LEU A 237 3.42 10.35 20.39
CA LEU A 237 2.07 10.36 20.96
C LEU A 237 2.00 11.36 22.13
N PHE A 238 2.63 11.04 23.26
CA PHE A 238 2.65 11.91 24.45
C PHE A 238 4.06 12.24 24.94
N ASP A 239 4.97 11.27 24.98
CA ASP A 239 6.33 11.50 25.47
C ASP A 239 7.19 12.20 24.42
N ALA A 240 7.37 13.51 24.56
CA ALA A 240 8.22 14.33 23.71
C ALA A 240 9.71 13.90 23.67
N ASN A 241 10.15 13.04 24.60
CA ASN A 241 11.51 12.49 24.61
C ASN A 241 11.63 11.14 23.90
N PHE A 242 10.50 10.56 23.45
CA PHE A 242 10.51 9.33 22.68
C PHE A 242 11.17 9.58 21.32
N THR A 243 12.22 8.81 21.03
CA THR A 243 13.05 8.95 19.80
C THR A 243 13.12 7.65 19.00
N GLY A 244 12.35 6.64 19.40
CA GLY A 244 12.41 5.31 18.80
C GLY A 244 11.70 5.17 17.45
N GLY A 245 10.96 6.20 17.02
CA GLY A 245 9.96 6.09 15.95
C GLY A 245 8.82 5.14 16.32
N ARG A 246 7.71 5.21 15.60
CA ARG A 246 6.58 4.30 15.78
C ARG A 246 6.23 3.63 14.47
N ASN A 247 5.82 2.38 14.55
CA ASN A 247 5.22 1.71 13.43
C ASN A 247 3.73 1.52 13.65
N TYR A 248 2.95 1.60 12.58
CA TYR A 248 1.56 1.14 12.58
C TYR A 248 1.55 -0.26 12.00
N ALA A 249 1.69 -1.26 12.86
CA ALA A 249 1.79 -2.65 12.45
C ALA A 249 0.46 -3.36 12.70
N PHE A 250 -0.19 -3.84 11.66
CA PHE A 250 -1.56 -4.31 11.71
C PHE A 250 -1.80 -5.59 10.92
N VAL A 251 -2.86 -6.28 11.32
CA VAL A 251 -3.51 -7.35 10.56
C VAL A 251 -5.01 -7.07 10.53
N GLY A 252 -5.67 -7.43 9.46
CA GLY A 252 -7.10 -7.18 9.31
C GLY A 252 -7.77 -8.14 8.34
N ARG A 253 -9.09 -8.06 8.31
CA ARG A 253 -9.95 -8.79 7.38
C ARG A 253 -11.13 -7.93 6.99
N GLY A 254 -11.48 -7.94 5.71
CA GLY A 254 -12.70 -7.33 5.17
C GLY A 254 -13.59 -8.38 4.50
N ASP A 255 -14.89 -8.12 4.45
CA ASP A 255 -15.87 -8.90 3.70
C ASP A 255 -16.58 -8.01 2.67
N GLU A 256 -16.41 -8.30 1.38
CA GLU A 256 -16.98 -7.51 0.28
C GLU A 256 -18.52 -7.58 0.21
N THR A 257 -19.14 -8.64 0.71
CA THR A 257 -20.59 -8.83 0.63
C THR A 257 -21.33 -7.98 1.64
N THR A 258 -20.77 -7.88 2.83
CA THR A 258 -21.36 -7.16 3.96
C THR A 258 -20.71 -5.81 4.21
N ASP A 259 -19.61 -5.52 3.53
CA ASP A 259 -18.73 -4.36 3.67
C ASP A 259 -18.46 -4.02 5.14
N ILE A 260 -18.02 -5.04 5.86
CA ILE A 260 -17.53 -4.94 7.23
C ILE A 260 -16.05 -5.30 7.26
N GLY A 261 -15.34 -4.77 8.25
CA GLY A 261 -13.96 -5.16 8.47
C GLY A 261 -13.50 -5.05 9.91
N VAL A 262 -12.43 -5.78 10.21
CA VAL A 262 -11.88 -5.95 11.55
C VAL A 262 -10.37 -5.82 11.49
N ILE A 263 -9.77 -5.10 12.45
CA ILE A 263 -8.33 -4.82 12.48
C ILE A 263 -7.78 -5.01 13.89
N ASN A 264 -6.62 -5.68 13.99
CA ASN A 264 -5.74 -5.62 15.14
C ASN A 264 -4.54 -4.73 14.81
N LEU A 265 -4.23 -3.77 15.69
CA LEU A 265 -3.15 -2.79 15.50
C LEU A 265 -2.21 -2.80 16.70
N ALA A 266 -0.92 -2.66 16.40
CA ALA A 266 0.13 -2.39 17.36
C ALA A 266 0.96 -1.16 16.96
N LEU A 267 1.51 -0.49 17.97
CA LEU A 267 2.36 0.71 17.86
C LEU A 267 3.79 0.47 18.38
N PRO A 268 4.51 -0.57 17.92
CA PRO A 268 5.84 -0.86 18.41
C PRO A 268 6.84 0.24 18.01
N PRO A 269 7.93 0.42 18.78
CA PRO A 269 9.09 1.18 18.33
C PRO A 269 9.68 0.62 17.04
N SER A 270 10.22 1.50 16.18
CA SER A 270 10.74 1.13 14.86
C SER A 270 11.98 0.23 14.89
N ASN A 271 12.61 0.07 16.05
CA ASN A 271 13.78 -0.81 16.24
C ASN A 271 13.41 -2.24 16.68
N VAL A 272 12.12 -2.55 16.85
CA VAL A 272 11.65 -3.89 17.24
C VAL A 272 11.90 -4.90 16.11
N THR A 273 12.56 -6.01 16.44
CA THR A 273 13.00 -7.05 15.48
C THR A 273 12.14 -8.31 15.51
N THR A 274 10.94 -8.24 16.08
CA THR A 274 9.98 -9.36 16.14
C THR A 274 8.62 -8.91 15.61
N ASN A 275 7.84 -9.87 15.12
CA ASN A 275 6.45 -9.70 14.69
C ASN A 275 5.42 -10.12 15.74
N ASN A 276 5.86 -10.64 16.90
CA ASN A 276 4.97 -10.91 18.03
C ASN A 276 4.75 -9.63 18.85
N ILE A 277 3.98 -8.70 18.29
CA ILE A 277 3.85 -7.33 18.79
C ILE A 277 2.41 -6.93 19.14
N LEU A 278 1.40 -7.67 18.65
CA LEU A 278 -0.01 -7.31 18.77
C LEU A 278 -0.53 -7.27 20.22
N THR A 279 0.15 -7.95 21.15
CA THR A 279 -0.20 -7.91 22.57
C THR A 279 0.61 -6.86 23.33
N GLU A 280 1.95 -6.94 23.29
CA GLU A 280 2.83 -6.03 24.06
C GLU A 280 2.67 -4.57 23.63
N TYR A 281 2.58 -4.35 22.32
CA TYR A 281 2.48 -3.02 21.74
C TYR A 281 1.07 -2.71 21.23
N SER A 282 0.03 -3.35 21.78
CA SER A 282 -1.35 -2.99 21.46
C SER A 282 -1.61 -1.50 21.69
N VAL A 283 -2.55 -0.92 20.95
CA VAL A 283 -2.91 0.51 21.07
C VAL A 283 -3.16 0.89 22.53
N TYR A 284 -4.01 0.14 23.24
CA TYR A 284 -4.25 0.33 24.67
C TYR A 284 -2.96 0.30 25.50
N ASN A 285 -2.10 -0.72 25.36
CA ASN A 285 -0.90 -0.85 26.20
C ASN A 285 0.11 0.28 25.97
N VAL A 286 0.24 0.74 24.72
CA VAL A 286 1.12 1.86 24.38
C VAL A 286 0.57 3.18 24.93
N LEU A 287 -0.71 3.47 24.70
CA LEU A 287 -1.33 4.70 25.19
C LEU A 287 -1.36 4.74 26.72
N PHE A 288 -1.73 3.64 27.37
CA PHE A 288 -1.73 3.54 28.84
C PHE A 288 -0.34 3.83 29.41
N GLY A 289 0.69 3.16 28.88
CA GLY A 289 2.06 3.33 29.35
C GLY A 289 2.59 4.74 29.16
N GLU A 290 2.26 5.41 28.07
CA GLU A 290 2.66 6.80 27.82
C GLU A 290 1.88 7.80 28.69
N ILE A 291 0.57 7.63 28.85
CA ILE A 291 -0.27 8.50 29.70
C ILE A 291 0.20 8.40 31.16
N ASP A 292 0.38 7.20 31.70
CA ASP A 292 0.83 7.01 33.09
C ASP A 292 2.22 7.65 33.32
N ALA A 293 3.12 7.50 32.36
CA ALA A 293 4.47 8.08 32.42
C ALA A 293 4.46 9.61 32.39
N VAL A 294 3.65 10.23 31.52
CA VAL A 294 3.60 11.70 31.36
C VAL A 294 2.76 12.36 32.46
N ALA A 295 1.65 11.73 32.86
CA ALA A 295 0.75 12.25 33.89
C ALA A 295 1.37 12.20 35.30
N GLY A 296 2.40 11.37 35.52
CA GLY A 296 3.10 11.30 36.81
C GLY A 296 2.20 10.93 37.99
N GLY A 297 1.19 10.09 37.73
CA GLY A 297 0.17 9.69 38.71
C GLY A 297 -0.95 10.71 38.92
N PHE A 298 -1.14 11.68 38.01
CA PHE A 298 -2.29 12.59 38.03
C PHE A 298 -3.62 11.85 37.81
N PHE A 299 -3.62 10.85 36.92
CA PHE A 299 -4.75 9.96 36.68
C PHE A 299 -4.59 8.65 37.45
N THR A 300 -5.68 8.09 37.94
CA THR A 300 -5.70 6.70 38.42
C THR A 300 -5.75 5.74 37.23
N PRO A 301 -5.35 4.45 37.40
CA PRO A 301 -5.50 3.47 36.34
C PRO A 301 -6.92 3.36 35.78
N GLU A 302 -7.94 3.44 36.64
CA GLU A 302 -9.35 3.41 36.23
C GLU A 302 -9.74 4.64 35.38
N GLU A 303 -9.18 5.82 35.68
CA GLU A 303 -9.41 7.02 34.86
C GLU A 303 -8.76 6.90 33.48
N ILE A 304 -7.58 6.27 33.39
CA ILE A 304 -6.92 5.98 32.11
C ILE A 304 -7.72 4.94 31.32
N ASP A 305 -8.26 3.91 31.98
CA ASP A 305 -9.11 2.90 31.35
C ASP A 305 -10.37 3.51 30.73
N ASP A 306 -11.00 4.45 31.43
CA ASP A 306 -12.18 5.17 30.93
C ASP A 306 -11.82 6.03 29.70
N ILE A 307 -10.65 6.68 29.69
CA ILE A 307 -10.13 7.42 28.52
C ILE A 307 -9.85 6.48 27.34
N LEU A 308 -9.33 5.29 27.61
CA LEU A 308 -8.88 4.33 26.60
C LEU A 308 -9.92 3.25 26.28
N ALA A 309 -11.20 3.49 26.55
CA ALA A 309 -12.27 2.52 26.31
C ALA A 309 -12.30 2.03 24.84
N GLU A 310 -11.94 2.90 23.90
CA GLU A 310 -11.89 2.62 22.45
C GLU A 310 -10.48 2.25 21.92
N ALA A 311 -9.54 1.87 22.80
CA ALA A 311 -8.18 1.45 22.44
C ALA A 311 -7.98 -0.07 22.43
N ASN A 312 -9.02 -0.85 22.72
CA ASN A 312 -8.93 -2.29 22.88
C ASN A 312 -9.00 -3.02 21.54
N SER A 313 -8.20 -4.07 21.35
CA SER A 313 -8.25 -4.88 20.13
C SER A 313 -9.36 -5.94 20.19
N PRO A 314 -10.00 -6.32 19.06
CA PRO A 314 -9.89 -5.72 17.72
C PRO A 314 -10.75 -4.45 17.56
N ALA A 315 -10.45 -3.65 16.54
CA ALA A 315 -11.31 -2.56 16.07
C ALA A 315 -12.24 -3.03 14.95
N TYR A 316 -13.48 -2.54 14.92
CA TYR A 316 -14.51 -2.92 13.95
C TYR A 316 -14.90 -1.74 13.07
N PHE A 317 -15.13 -2.01 11.78
CA PHE A 317 -15.38 -1.02 10.75
C PHE A 317 -16.54 -1.42 9.83
N ASN A 318 -17.23 -0.43 9.25
CA ASN A 318 -18.13 -0.60 8.12
C ASN A 318 -18.02 0.57 7.12
N ASP A 319 -18.59 0.40 5.94
CA ASP A 319 -18.61 1.39 4.85
C ASP A 319 -19.31 2.71 5.22
N VAL A 320 -20.38 2.64 6.03
CA VAL A 320 -21.21 3.82 6.34
C VAL A 320 -20.58 4.74 7.38
N GLN A 321 -20.02 4.18 8.45
CA GLN A 321 -19.57 4.91 9.64
C GLN A 321 -18.04 4.97 9.75
N GLY A 322 -17.31 4.12 9.02
CA GLY A 322 -15.90 3.89 9.29
C GLY A 322 -15.76 3.11 10.60
N PHE A 323 -14.97 3.62 11.55
CA PHE A 323 -14.80 3.01 12.85
C PHE A 323 -16.13 2.94 13.63
N ILE A 324 -16.48 1.74 14.12
CA ILE A 324 -17.71 1.49 14.88
C ILE A 324 -17.43 1.49 16.38
N THR A 325 -16.46 0.67 16.80
CA THR A 325 -16.08 0.43 18.19
C THR A 325 -14.84 -0.47 18.24
N SER A 326 -14.37 -0.83 19.44
CA SER A 326 -13.21 -1.69 19.63
C SER A 326 -13.35 -2.59 20.86
N GLY A 327 -12.61 -3.70 20.89
CA GLY A 327 -12.57 -4.67 21.99
C GLY A 327 -13.53 -5.84 21.81
N LEU A 328 -13.13 -7.02 22.28
CA LEU A 328 -13.93 -8.24 22.20
C LEU A 328 -15.30 -8.13 22.91
N ASP A 329 -15.37 -7.39 24.02
CA ASP A 329 -16.60 -7.19 24.77
C ASP A 329 -17.63 -6.31 24.04
N ASN A 330 -17.19 -5.56 23.02
CA ASN A 330 -18.02 -4.62 22.24
C ASN A 330 -18.33 -5.12 20.81
N GLN A 331 -18.13 -6.41 20.53
CA GLN A 331 -18.33 -6.99 19.20
C GLN A 331 -19.72 -6.62 18.60
N PRO A 332 -19.77 -5.89 17.47
CA PRO A 332 -21.02 -5.49 16.85
C PRO A 332 -21.78 -6.69 16.26
N ALA A 333 -23.10 -6.56 16.13
CA ALA A 333 -23.90 -7.55 15.42
C ALA A 333 -23.47 -7.63 13.95
N GLY A 334 -23.32 -8.85 13.41
CA GLY A 334 -22.86 -9.09 12.03
C GLY A 334 -21.42 -9.58 11.94
N PHE A 335 -20.60 -9.31 12.95
CA PHE A 335 -19.24 -9.84 13.03
C PHE A 335 -19.27 -11.22 13.68
N SER A 336 -18.92 -12.27 12.94
CA SER A 336 -18.86 -13.62 13.51
C SER A 336 -17.52 -13.85 14.24
N ASN A 337 -17.47 -14.80 15.18
CA ASN A 337 -16.22 -15.14 15.87
C ASN A 337 -15.12 -15.63 14.92
N GLU A 338 -15.51 -16.31 13.85
CA GLU A 338 -14.60 -16.78 12.81
C GLU A 338 -14.04 -15.62 11.98
N PHE A 339 -14.89 -14.64 11.65
CA PHE A 339 -14.47 -13.46 10.90
C PHE A 339 -13.45 -12.62 11.68
N ILE A 340 -13.68 -12.42 12.98
CA ILE A 340 -12.82 -11.60 13.84
C ILE A 340 -11.56 -12.33 14.32
N ASP A 341 -11.45 -13.63 14.07
CA ASP A 341 -10.25 -14.40 14.39
C ASP A 341 -9.16 -14.15 13.34
N LEU A 342 -8.22 -13.29 13.71
CA LEU A 342 -7.04 -12.92 12.92
C LEU A 342 -5.77 -13.65 13.40
N SER A 343 -5.88 -14.70 14.20
CA SER A 343 -4.73 -15.37 14.83
C SER A 343 -3.75 -16.04 13.85
N ASN A 344 -4.19 -16.32 12.62
CA ASN A 344 -3.34 -16.86 11.57
C ASN A 344 -2.56 -15.78 10.80
N LEU A 345 -2.88 -14.50 11.01
CA LEU A 345 -2.19 -13.38 10.39
C LEU A 345 -1.10 -12.86 11.31
N THR A 346 0.03 -12.44 10.74
CA THR A 346 1.17 -11.92 11.49
C THR A 346 1.67 -10.63 10.84
N PRO A 347 1.75 -9.51 11.58
CA PRO A 347 2.20 -8.24 11.03
C PRO A 347 3.68 -8.30 10.59
N PHE A 348 4.08 -7.41 9.69
CA PHE A 348 5.49 -7.28 9.34
C PHE A 348 6.33 -6.77 10.51
N VAL A 349 7.59 -7.23 10.57
CA VAL A 349 8.55 -6.82 11.61
C VAL A 349 8.86 -5.32 11.48
N PRO A 350 8.72 -4.52 12.55
CA PRO A 350 8.93 -3.07 12.50
C PRO A 350 10.28 -2.63 11.95
N ASN A 351 11.36 -3.27 12.43
CA ASN A 351 12.71 -2.95 11.97
C ASN A 351 12.93 -3.23 10.48
N ASP A 352 12.27 -4.25 9.92
CA ASP A 352 12.39 -4.57 8.49
C ASP A 352 11.72 -3.50 7.63
N ILE A 353 10.65 -2.87 8.12
CA ILE A 353 9.99 -1.75 7.45
C ILE A 353 10.81 -0.48 7.57
N ARG A 354 11.39 -0.21 8.75
CA ARG A 354 12.29 0.94 8.96
C ARG A 354 13.49 0.93 8.01
N THR A 355 13.99 -0.27 7.66
CA THR A 355 15.11 -0.43 6.74
C THR A 355 14.67 -0.94 5.37
N LEU A 356 13.40 -0.75 5.01
CA LEU A 356 12.88 -1.17 3.73
C LEU A 356 13.58 -0.37 2.63
N GLU A 357 14.03 -1.07 1.60
CA GLU A 357 14.63 -0.48 0.41
C GLU A 357 14.04 -1.18 -0.82
N VAL A 358 13.44 -0.40 -1.70
CA VAL A 358 13.01 -0.86 -3.02
C VAL A 358 14.09 -0.52 -4.04
N GLN A 359 14.37 -1.43 -4.95
CA GLN A 359 15.31 -1.24 -6.06
C GLN A 359 14.78 -1.94 -7.31
N PHE A 360 15.09 -1.38 -8.48
CA PHE A 360 14.85 -2.06 -9.75
C PHE A 360 15.62 -3.38 -9.82
N ILE A 361 14.99 -4.39 -10.43
CA ILE A 361 15.56 -5.74 -10.49
C ILE A 361 16.55 -5.79 -11.65
N ILE A 362 17.82 -6.02 -11.30
CA ILE A 362 18.91 -6.25 -12.24
C ILE A 362 19.08 -7.76 -12.54
N ASN A 363 19.89 -8.07 -13.55
CA ASN A 363 20.21 -9.45 -13.96
C ASN A 363 21.02 -10.23 -12.93
#